data_AF-A0A836W2C7-F1
#
_entry.id   AF-A0A836W2C7-F1
#
_cell.length_a   1.000
_cell.length_b   1.000
_cell.length_c   1.000
_cell.angle_alpha   90.00
_cell.angle_beta   90.00
_cell.angle_gamma   90.00
#
_symmetry.space_group_name_H-M   'P 1'
#
loop_
_entity.id
_entity.type
_entity.pdbx_description
1 polymer ?
#
loop_
_entity_poly.entity_id
_entity_poly.type
_entity_poly.pdbx_seq_one_letter_code
_entity_poly.pdbx_strand_id
1 'polypeptide(L)'
;MRRILLLSSIIVIVVLVITITRKGGGGESPLSVPESEEWMGVYLKGKKIGYSYTRIGSSEGGYEIENRIKWDLYVMGMRQTINAYVLAHTDSSFILKDFYLDFQSPGDHKRLKGRFSTTEFELKLATNGGWRTEKRKIARPPILPDALERILLREGLKPGHKFKISFFDPITQAIQEVEGEVKGKERISYQGGWLDATRIDVTVAGMLSKIYLDENNQVIKQETSYGMVMIREDRAQALKEISPEEAMDIIYLFRVKTESVIHNPREVRYLTLEVKNLDTAGLDLEDDVQKILKTKPLTVEIDLRESLPKHPPQIPIKRFKEDLKPTVYIQSDDPMVLKKAKEIAG
;
A
#
# COMPACT_ATOMS: atom_id res chain seq x y z
N MET A 1 -15.55 -13.38 -10.33
CA MET A 1 -14.42 -12.46 -10.57
C MET A 1 -14.54 -11.10 -9.88
N ARG A 2 -15.69 -10.39 -9.87
CA ARG A 2 -15.83 -9.10 -9.14
C ARG A 2 -15.62 -9.13 -7.61
N ARG A 3 -15.59 -10.30 -6.97
CA ARG A 3 -15.39 -10.46 -5.51
C ARG A 3 -13.95 -10.23 -5.02
N ILE A 4 -12.96 -10.21 -5.92
CA ILE A 4 -11.53 -10.21 -5.55
C ILE A 4 -10.88 -8.81 -5.72
N LEU A 5 -11.42 -7.97 -6.62
CA LEU A 5 -10.83 -6.67 -6.99
C LEU A 5 -10.89 -5.59 -5.89
N LEU A 6 -11.75 -5.72 -4.88
CA LEU A 6 -11.86 -4.74 -3.80
C LEU A 6 -10.67 -4.74 -2.83
N LEU A 7 -9.98 -5.88 -2.68
CA LEU A 7 -8.82 -5.98 -1.77
C LEU A 7 -7.57 -5.31 -2.34
N SER A 8 -7.40 -5.29 -3.67
CA SER A 8 -6.20 -4.71 -4.31
C SER A 8 -6.13 -3.18 -4.25
N SER A 9 -7.25 -2.49 -4.02
CA SER A 9 -7.32 -1.02 -4.04
C SER A 9 -7.13 -0.37 -2.66
N ILE A 10 -7.13 -1.16 -1.58
CA ILE A 10 -7.16 -0.64 -0.19
C ILE A 10 -5.79 -0.74 0.50
N ILE A 11 -4.84 -1.44 -0.11
CA ILE A 11 -3.63 -1.87 0.57
C ILE A 11 -2.45 -1.03 0.07
N VAL A 12 -2.30 0.17 0.65
CA VAL A 12 -1.01 0.88 0.69
C VAL A 12 -0.36 0.48 2.01
N ILE A 13 0.72 -0.30 1.92
CA ILE A 13 1.45 -0.78 3.10
C ILE A 13 2.69 0.07 3.25
N VAL A 14 2.74 0.80 4.36
CA VAL A 14 3.94 1.48 4.83
C VAL A 14 4.29 0.84 6.16
N VAL A 15 5.32 0.01 6.18
CA VAL A 15 5.93 -0.51 7.42
C VAL A 15 7.28 0.21 7.57
N LEU A 16 7.65 0.57 8.80
CA LEU A 16 8.83 1.39 9.15
C LEU A 16 9.50 0.78 10.37
N VAL A 17 10.83 0.60 10.39
CA VAL A 17 11.49 -0.26 11.39
C VAL A 17 12.86 0.18 11.90
N ILE A 18 13.06 0.16 13.23
CA ILE A 18 14.38 0.20 13.90
C ILE A 18 14.48 -0.70 15.15
N THR A 19 15.66 -1.31 15.34
CA THR A 19 16.23 -1.73 16.63
C THR A 19 17.71 -1.31 16.69
N ILE A 20 18.15 -0.64 17.77
CA ILE A 20 19.58 -0.37 18.05
C ILE A 20 19.98 -1.19 19.28
N THR A 21 21.00 -2.05 19.16
CA THR A 21 21.75 -2.56 20.31
C THR A 21 22.97 -1.68 20.56
N ARG A 22 23.05 -1.12 21.77
CA ARG A 22 24.13 -0.24 22.21
C ARG A 22 25.39 -1.06 22.51
N LYS A 23 26.50 -0.78 21.82
CA LYS A 23 27.85 -1.00 22.37
C LYS A 23 28.55 0.36 22.43
N GLY A 24 28.92 0.77 23.63
CA GLY A 24 29.51 2.08 23.88
C GLY A 24 30.94 2.22 23.34
N GLY A 25 31.33 3.48 23.11
CA GLY A 25 32.73 3.91 23.05
C GLY A 25 33.21 4.44 21.70
N GLY A 26 33.15 5.78 21.54
CA GLY A 26 34.14 6.64 20.87
C GLY A 26 34.58 6.36 19.42
N GLY A 27 34.28 7.32 18.53
CA GLY A 27 34.95 7.48 17.23
C GLY A 27 33.94 7.76 16.10
N GLU A 28 33.99 8.96 15.52
CA GLU A 28 33.22 9.32 14.33
C GLU A 28 33.65 8.45 13.14
N SER A 29 32.89 7.38 12.91
CA SER A 29 32.77 6.69 11.63
C SER A 29 31.34 6.90 11.11
N PRO A 30 31.11 6.90 9.78
CA PRO A 30 29.76 6.98 9.24
C PRO A 30 28.92 5.87 9.87
N LEU A 31 27.89 6.28 10.62
CA LEU A 31 27.06 5.44 11.49
C LEU A 31 26.79 4.08 10.82
N SER A 32 27.49 3.03 11.29
CA SER A 32 27.14 1.66 10.95
C SER A 32 25.74 1.43 11.49
N VAL A 33 24.77 1.31 10.60
CA VAL A 33 23.39 1.06 10.98
C VAL A 33 23.32 -0.36 11.56
N PRO A 34 22.99 -0.53 12.85
CA PRO A 34 22.94 -1.85 13.47
C PRO A 34 21.90 -2.71 12.75
N GLU A 35 22.20 -4.01 12.67
CA GLU A 35 21.18 -4.97 12.27
C GLU A 35 19.99 -4.88 13.23
N SER A 36 18.80 -4.85 12.67
CA SER A 36 17.57 -4.73 13.45
C SER A 36 16.55 -5.73 12.99
N GLU A 37 15.83 -6.28 13.95
CA GLU A 37 14.63 -7.08 13.75
C GLU A 37 13.48 -6.42 14.51
N GLU A 38 12.30 -6.37 13.90
CA GLU A 38 11.10 -5.80 14.51
C GLU A 38 9.86 -6.61 14.12
N TRP A 39 8.99 -6.78 15.12
CA TRP A 39 7.67 -7.38 14.99
C TRP A 39 6.61 -6.34 15.38
N MET A 40 5.61 -6.17 14.52
CA MET A 40 4.45 -5.37 14.84
C MET A 40 3.17 -6.20 14.74
N GLY A 41 2.33 -6.09 15.75
CA GLY A 41 0.94 -6.50 15.64
C GLY A 41 0.17 -5.50 14.79
N VAL A 42 -0.61 -5.99 13.83
CA VAL A 42 -1.44 -5.16 12.94
C VAL A 42 -2.88 -5.25 13.38
N TYR A 43 -3.49 -4.10 13.60
CA TYR A 43 -4.84 -3.94 14.11
C TYR A 43 -5.67 -3.07 13.17
N LEU A 44 -6.93 -3.43 12.97
CA LEU A 44 -7.91 -2.61 12.26
C LEU A 44 -9.07 -2.31 13.21
N LYS A 45 -9.34 -1.01 13.46
CA LYS A 45 -10.36 -0.56 14.43
C LYS A 45 -10.29 -1.29 15.78
N GLY A 46 -9.07 -1.53 16.26
CA GLY A 46 -8.80 -2.18 17.55
C GLY A 46 -8.87 -3.71 17.53
N LYS A 47 -9.18 -4.36 16.41
CA LYS A 47 -9.16 -5.82 16.26
C LYS A 47 -7.87 -6.28 15.57
N LYS A 48 -7.20 -7.29 16.12
CA LYS A 48 -5.98 -7.83 15.50
C LYS A 48 -6.34 -8.48 14.17
N ILE A 49 -5.64 -8.08 13.12
CA ILE A 49 -5.78 -8.64 11.77
C ILE A 49 -4.52 -9.32 11.30
N GLY A 50 -3.39 -9.20 12.00
CA GLY A 50 -2.20 -9.95 11.67
C GLY A 50 -0.93 -9.37 12.26
N TYR A 51 0.17 -9.53 11.54
CA TYR A 51 1.45 -8.97 11.91
C TYR A 51 2.23 -8.48 10.69
N SER A 52 3.21 -7.62 10.94
CA SER A 52 4.34 -7.38 10.06
C SER A 52 5.64 -7.70 10.80
N TYR A 53 6.62 -8.13 10.03
CA TYR A 53 7.99 -8.34 10.44
C TYR A 53 8.89 -7.64 9.45
N THR A 54 9.91 -6.98 9.97
CA THR A 54 10.94 -6.37 9.15
C THR A 54 12.30 -6.61 9.78
N ARG A 55 13.27 -6.90 8.92
CA ARG A 55 14.68 -6.97 9.28
C ARG A 55 15.48 -6.10 8.34
N ILE A 56 16.36 -5.28 8.90
CA ILE A 56 17.29 -4.45 8.15
C ILE A 56 18.70 -4.86 8.58
N GLY A 57 19.44 -5.44 7.65
CA GLY A 57 20.82 -5.88 7.84
C GLY A 57 21.79 -5.05 6.99
N SER A 58 23.04 -4.96 7.42
CA SER A 58 24.09 -4.42 6.56
C SER A 58 24.42 -5.39 5.42
N SER A 59 24.64 -4.88 4.22
CA SER A 59 25.14 -5.66 3.07
C SER A 59 26.36 -4.97 2.45
N GLU A 60 27.03 -5.63 1.51
CA GLU A 60 28.12 -5.00 0.76
C GLU A 60 27.59 -3.75 0.03
N GLY A 61 28.10 -2.57 0.42
CA GLY A 61 27.75 -1.29 -0.20
C GLY A 61 26.32 -0.77 0.10
N GLY A 62 25.64 -1.26 1.13
CA GLY A 62 24.31 -0.77 1.52
C GLY A 62 23.60 -1.62 2.57
N TYR A 63 22.30 -1.85 2.36
CA TYR A 63 21.44 -2.59 3.27
C TYR A 63 20.61 -3.66 2.55
N GLU A 64 20.37 -4.75 3.25
CA GLU A 64 19.35 -5.74 2.91
C GLU A 64 18.13 -5.49 3.81
N ILE A 65 16.96 -5.36 3.19
CA ILE A 65 15.68 -5.14 3.88
C ILE A 65 14.78 -6.34 3.58
N GLU A 66 14.45 -7.10 4.61
CA GLU A 66 13.51 -8.21 4.56
C GLU A 66 12.20 -7.80 5.22
N ASN A 67 11.08 -8.08 4.57
CA ASN A 67 9.75 -7.74 5.04
C ASN A 67 8.81 -8.93 4.89
N ARG A 68 8.02 -9.20 5.93
CA ARG A 68 6.97 -10.23 5.93
C ARG A 68 5.71 -9.65 6.51
N ILE A 69 4.60 -9.83 5.81
CA ILE A 69 3.26 -9.54 6.35
C ILE A 69 2.41 -10.79 6.27
N LYS A 70 1.55 -10.96 7.28
CA LYS A 70 0.43 -11.90 7.21
C LYS A 70 -0.78 -11.23 7.82
N TRP A 71 -1.83 -11.06 7.03
CA TRP A 71 -3.11 -10.54 7.47
C TRP A 71 -4.22 -11.56 7.23
N ASP A 72 -5.13 -11.64 8.19
CA ASP A 72 -6.37 -12.39 8.13
C ASP A 72 -7.53 -11.38 8.22
N LEU A 73 -8.22 -11.23 7.10
CA LEU A 73 -9.38 -10.35 6.96
C LEU A 73 -10.64 -11.19 6.72
N TYR A 74 -11.81 -10.72 7.14
CA TYR A 74 -13.06 -11.40 6.80
C TYR A 74 -13.80 -10.59 5.76
N VAL A 75 -14.28 -11.28 4.72
CA VAL A 75 -15.04 -10.69 3.62
C VAL A 75 -16.30 -11.52 3.45
N MET A 76 -17.46 -10.91 3.71
CA MET A 76 -18.75 -11.58 3.67
C MET A 76 -18.76 -12.88 4.49
N GLY A 77 -18.21 -12.84 5.71
CA GLY A 77 -18.11 -13.98 6.62
C GLY A 77 -17.03 -15.02 6.28
N MET A 78 -16.27 -14.85 5.19
CA MET A 78 -15.19 -15.76 4.82
C MET A 78 -13.82 -15.18 5.16
N ARG A 79 -12.99 -15.96 5.85
CA ARG A 79 -11.57 -15.62 6.09
C ARG A 79 -10.81 -15.53 4.77
N GLN A 80 -10.07 -14.44 4.61
CA GLN A 80 -9.19 -14.15 3.50
C GLN A 80 -7.80 -13.89 4.09
N THR A 81 -6.83 -14.75 3.76
CA THR A 81 -5.45 -14.59 4.22
C THR A 81 -4.62 -13.94 3.13
N ILE A 82 -3.93 -12.86 3.48
CA ILE A 82 -2.95 -12.18 2.64
C ILE A 82 -1.58 -12.41 3.24
N ASN A 83 -0.64 -12.89 2.43
CA ASN A 83 0.76 -12.99 2.81
C ASN A 83 1.60 -12.20 1.80
N ALA A 84 2.59 -11.47 2.27
CA ALA A 84 3.61 -10.94 1.38
C ALA A 84 4.99 -11.08 1.99
N TYR A 85 5.96 -11.38 1.13
CA TYR A 85 7.37 -11.42 1.43
C TYR A 85 8.10 -10.50 0.47
N VAL A 86 8.86 -9.55 1.00
CA VAL A 86 9.74 -8.67 0.24
C VAL A 86 11.17 -8.85 0.71
N LEU A 87 12.09 -8.98 -0.23
CA LEU A 87 13.52 -8.87 0.00
C LEU A 87 14.07 -7.79 -0.92
N ALA A 88 14.75 -6.79 -0.37
CA ALA A 88 15.24 -5.66 -1.12
C ALA A 88 16.67 -5.30 -0.75
N HIS A 89 17.39 -4.72 -1.71
CA HIS A 89 18.75 -4.23 -1.51
C HIS A 89 18.83 -2.75 -1.83
N THR A 90 19.57 -2.01 -1.01
CA THR A 90 19.77 -0.57 -1.18
C THR A 90 21.24 -0.21 -1.32
N ASP A 91 21.54 1.05 -1.62
CA ASP A 91 22.85 1.63 -1.29
C ASP A 91 22.93 2.09 0.18
N SER A 92 24.06 2.69 0.56
CA SER A 92 24.29 3.26 1.90
C SER A 92 23.39 4.47 2.22
N SER A 93 22.75 5.06 1.21
CA SER A 93 21.78 6.16 1.31
C SER A 93 20.33 5.67 1.25
N PHE A 94 20.10 4.36 1.38
CA PHE A 94 18.79 3.69 1.30
C PHE A 94 18.08 3.78 -0.06
N ILE A 95 18.80 4.19 -1.11
CA ILE A 95 18.25 4.16 -2.47
C ILE A 95 18.08 2.72 -2.92
N LEU A 96 16.87 2.37 -3.34
CA LEU A 96 16.49 1.02 -3.73
C LEU A 96 17.21 0.61 -5.03
N LYS A 97 17.95 -0.50 -5.00
CA LYS A 97 18.65 -1.08 -6.16
C LYS A 97 17.84 -2.17 -6.81
N ASP A 98 17.33 -3.10 -6.01
CA ASP A 98 16.51 -4.20 -6.48
C ASP A 98 15.60 -4.74 -5.38
N PHE A 99 14.58 -5.49 -5.79
CA PHE A 99 13.72 -6.21 -4.88
C PHE A 99 13.20 -7.51 -5.50
N TYR A 100 12.81 -8.42 -4.61
CA TYR A 100 11.96 -9.55 -4.87
C TYR A 100 10.68 -9.42 -4.03
N LEU A 101 9.52 -9.73 -4.63
CA LEU A 101 8.25 -9.81 -3.93
C LEU A 101 7.58 -11.15 -4.25
N ASP A 102 7.11 -11.84 -3.20
CA ASP A 102 6.15 -12.94 -3.27
C ASP A 102 4.87 -12.48 -2.55
N PHE A 103 3.80 -12.28 -3.31
CA PHE A 103 2.51 -11.80 -2.79
C PHE A 103 1.43 -12.85 -3.03
N GLN A 104 0.75 -13.27 -1.97
CA GLN A 104 -0.28 -14.28 -1.99
C GLN A 104 -1.57 -13.74 -1.38
N SER A 105 -2.66 -13.91 -2.12
CA SER A 105 -4.02 -13.65 -1.67
C SER A 105 -4.93 -14.79 -2.16
N PRO A 106 -6.16 -14.92 -1.66
CA PRO A 106 -7.02 -16.05 -2.01
C PRO A 106 -7.37 -16.16 -3.50
N GLY A 107 -7.25 -15.07 -4.25
CA GLY A 107 -7.54 -15.03 -5.69
C GLY A 107 -6.33 -14.82 -6.59
N ASP A 108 -5.12 -14.66 -6.03
CA ASP A 108 -3.96 -14.21 -6.80
C ASP A 108 -2.64 -14.58 -6.12
N HIS A 109 -1.66 -15.02 -6.90
CA HIS A 109 -0.28 -15.26 -6.46
C HIS A 109 0.67 -14.60 -7.45
N LYS A 110 1.39 -13.59 -6.99
CA LYS A 110 2.34 -12.81 -7.79
C LYS A 110 3.74 -12.99 -7.27
N ARG A 111 4.67 -13.25 -8.19
CA ARG A 111 6.11 -13.16 -7.91
C ARG A 111 6.72 -12.13 -8.83
N LEU A 112 7.42 -11.17 -8.23
CA LEU A 112 7.95 -10.00 -8.92
C LEU A 112 9.44 -9.85 -8.59
N LYS A 113 10.20 -9.40 -9.57
CA LYS A 113 11.57 -8.91 -9.38
C LYS A 113 11.66 -7.53 -9.97
N GLY A 114 12.31 -6.61 -9.27
CA GLY A 114 12.56 -5.28 -9.79
C GLY A 114 14.03 -4.93 -9.69
N ARG A 115 14.51 -4.13 -10.64
CA ARG A 115 15.83 -3.51 -10.59
C ARG A 115 15.72 -2.06 -11.03
N PHE A 116 16.33 -1.18 -10.26
CA PHE A 116 16.38 0.25 -10.51
C PHE A 116 17.77 0.62 -11.03
N SER A 117 17.80 1.45 -12.08
CA SER A 117 18.94 2.25 -12.49
C SER A 117 18.62 3.72 -12.28
N THR A 118 19.54 4.63 -12.61
CA THR A 118 19.34 6.07 -12.42
C THR A 118 18.07 6.61 -13.11
N THR A 119 17.68 6.05 -14.25
CA THR A 119 16.59 6.58 -15.09
C THR A 119 15.58 5.51 -15.54
N GLU A 120 15.81 4.25 -15.22
CA GLU A 120 14.95 3.14 -15.60
C GLU A 120 14.61 2.22 -14.43
N PHE A 121 13.42 1.66 -14.47
CA PHE A 121 12.95 0.60 -13.60
C PHE A 121 12.60 -0.62 -14.46
N GLU A 122 13.35 -1.71 -14.30
CA GLU A 122 13.06 -3.00 -14.90
C GLU A 122 12.23 -3.85 -13.94
N LEU A 123 11.04 -4.26 -14.37
CA LEU A 123 10.12 -5.11 -13.61
C LEU A 123 9.98 -6.45 -14.32
N LYS A 124 10.09 -7.54 -13.57
CA LYS A 124 9.83 -8.91 -14.06
C LYS A 124 8.70 -9.53 -13.28
N LEU A 125 7.71 -10.04 -13.99
CA LEU A 125 6.58 -10.79 -13.43
C LEU A 125 6.70 -12.26 -13.82
N ALA A 126 6.57 -13.15 -12.83
CA ALA A 126 6.45 -14.57 -13.07
C ALA A 126 5.08 -14.89 -13.69
N THR A 127 5.09 -15.62 -14.80
CA THR A 127 3.91 -16.09 -15.53
C THR A 127 4.06 -17.59 -15.79
N ASN A 128 3.02 -18.24 -16.32
CA ASN A 128 3.07 -19.67 -16.67
C ASN A 128 4.15 -19.99 -17.71
N GLY A 129 4.55 -19.01 -18.55
CA GLY A 129 5.57 -19.16 -19.59
C GLY A 129 6.98 -18.71 -19.18
N GLY A 130 7.23 -18.40 -17.90
CA GLY A 130 8.50 -17.86 -17.41
C GLY A 130 8.38 -16.41 -16.92
N TRP A 131 9.46 -15.64 -17.01
CA TRP A 131 9.47 -14.25 -16.57
C TRP A 131 9.21 -13.30 -17.75
N ARG A 132 8.18 -12.46 -17.65
CA ARG A 132 7.98 -11.34 -18.58
C ARG A 132 8.58 -10.08 -18.00
N THR A 133 9.27 -9.31 -18.83
CA THR A 133 9.98 -8.08 -18.43
C THR A 133 9.27 -6.86 -18.99
N GLU A 134 9.10 -5.84 -18.16
CA GLU A 134 8.67 -4.50 -18.54
C GLU A 134 9.74 -3.51 -18.10
N LYS A 135 9.95 -2.44 -18.88
CA LYS A 135 10.82 -1.33 -18.50
C LYS A 135 10.00 -0.05 -18.44
N ARG A 136 10.17 0.70 -17.34
CA ARG A 136 9.54 1.99 -17.11
C ARG A 136 10.62 3.05 -16.96
N LYS A 137 10.40 4.24 -17.51
CA LYS A 137 11.24 5.40 -17.22
C LYS A 137 10.88 5.94 -15.84
N ILE A 138 11.89 6.33 -15.09
CA ILE A 138 11.73 6.95 -13.77
C ILE A 138 12.57 8.23 -13.71
N ALA A 139 12.11 9.21 -12.94
CA ALA A 139 12.84 10.46 -12.75
C ALA A 139 14.08 10.27 -11.86
N ARG A 140 13.94 9.45 -10.82
CA ARG A 140 14.99 9.07 -9.88
C ARG A 140 14.62 7.75 -9.20
N PRO A 141 15.61 6.96 -8.75
CA PRO A 141 15.37 5.81 -7.91
C PRO A 141 14.63 6.19 -6.61
N PRO A 142 13.64 5.40 -6.18
CA PRO A 142 12.93 5.59 -4.93
C PRO A 142 13.67 4.96 -3.75
N ILE A 143 13.15 5.16 -2.55
CA ILE A 143 13.50 4.36 -1.37
C ILE A 143 12.32 3.44 -1.00
N LEU A 144 12.57 2.44 -0.15
CA LEU A 144 11.47 1.77 0.55
C LEU A 144 10.99 2.64 1.71
N PRO A 145 9.68 2.60 2.03
CA PRO A 145 9.17 3.28 3.21
C PRO A 145 9.98 2.91 4.44
N ASP A 146 10.33 1.62 4.62
CA ASP A 146 11.02 1.04 5.79
C ASP A 146 12.33 1.72 6.21
N ALA A 147 12.88 2.59 5.37
CA ALA A 147 14.09 3.35 5.64
C ALA A 147 13.84 4.80 6.12
N LEU A 148 12.59 5.26 6.12
CA LEU A 148 12.23 6.67 6.36
C LEU A 148 12.81 7.17 7.68
N GLU A 149 12.53 6.49 8.77
CA GLU A 149 12.94 6.93 10.10
C GLU A 149 14.47 6.94 10.25
N ARG A 150 15.19 6.03 9.60
CA ARG A 150 16.67 6.04 9.56
C ARG A 150 17.24 7.22 8.80
N ILE A 151 16.60 7.60 7.70
CA ILE A 151 16.99 8.79 6.93
C ILE A 151 16.75 10.03 7.77
N LEU A 152 15.57 10.15 8.39
CA LEU A 152 15.24 11.30 9.25
C LEU A 152 16.16 11.38 10.48
N LEU A 153 16.61 10.24 11.03
CA LEU A 153 17.58 10.22 12.12
C LEU A 153 18.95 10.78 11.72
N ARG A 154 19.38 10.56 10.46
CA ARG A 154 20.63 11.14 9.94
C ARG A 154 20.54 12.66 9.77
N GLU A 155 19.35 13.16 9.43
CA GLU A 155 19.08 14.61 9.29
C GLU A 155 18.82 15.30 10.65
N GLY A 156 18.46 14.51 11.67
CA GLY A 156 18.06 14.96 12.98
C GLY A 156 16.54 15.19 13.07
N LEU A 157 15.89 14.54 14.04
CA LEU A 157 14.44 14.62 14.28
C LEU A 157 14.01 15.96 14.91
N LYS A 158 14.22 17.07 14.21
CA LYS A 158 13.88 18.41 14.70
C LYS A 158 12.39 18.68 14.50
N PRO A 159 11.63 19.10 15.53
CA PRO A 159 10.24 19.53 15.37
C PRO A 159 10.11 20.63 14.31
N GLY A 160 9.11 20.53 13.45
CA GLY A 160 8.87 21.41 12.31
C GLY A 160 9.66 21.06 11.05
N HIS A 161 10.57 20.06 11.10
CA HIS A 161 11.28 19.59 9.91
C HIS A 161 10.30 18.97 8.92
N LYS A 162 10.25 19.52 7.71
CA LYS A 162 9.43 19.03 6.60
C LYS A 162 10.32 18.34 5.57
N PHE A 163 9.85 17.23 5.04
CA PHE A 163 10.58 16.45 4.05
C PHE A 163 9.65 15.98 2.94
N LYS A 164 10.26 15.70 1.78
CA LYS A 164 9.58 15.14 0.62
C LYS A 164 10.45 14.05 0.00
N ILE A 165 9.92 12.83 -0.06
CA ILE A 165 10.69 11.64 -0.46
C ILE A 165 9.89 10.81 -1.47
N SER A 166 10.59 10.11 -2.35
CA SER A 166 9.98 9.21 -3.34
C SER A 166 9.99 7.79 -2.79
N PHE A 167 8.82 7.25 -2.46
CA PHE A 167 8.65 5.87 -1.98
C PHE A 167 8.28 4.94 -3.12
N PHE A 168 8.74 3.69 -3.02
CA PHE A 168 8.27 2.60 -3.86
C PHE A 168 7.54 1.56 -3.04
N ASP A 169 6.35 1.20 -3.51
CA ASP A 169 5.58 0.10 -2.97
C ASP A 169 5.71 -1.10 -3.92
N PRO A 170 6.35 -2.22 -3.50
CA PRO A 170 6.49 -3.41 -4.34
C PRO A 170 5.17 -4.06 -4.75
N ILE A 171 4.12 -3.95 -3.94
CA ILE A 171 2.82 -4.59 -4.17
C ILE A 171 2.05 -3.85 -5.26
N THR A 172 1.94 -2.52 -5.15
CA THR A 172 1.27 -1.66 -6.15
C THR A 172 2.19 -1.29 -7.31
N GLN A 173 3.50 -1.44 -7.15
CA GLN A 173 4.56 -1.04 -8.08
C GLN A 173 4.59 0.46 -8.38
N ALA A 174 3.94 1.23 -7.52
CA ALA A 174 3.86 2.68 -7.65
C ALA A 174 5.11 3.31 -7.05
N ILE A 175 5.64 4.30 -7.76
CA ILE A 175 6.53 5.29 -7.18
C ILE A 175 5.66 6.48 -6.79
N GLN A 176 5.65 6.83 -5.51
CA GLN A 176 4.82 7.90 -4.96
C GLN A 176 5.71 8.91 -4.26
N GLU A 177 5.50 10.20 -4.55
CA GLU A 177 6.07 11.24 -3.70
C GLU A 177 5.23 11.34 -2.43
N VAL A 178 5.90 11.24 -1.28
CA VAL A 178 5.32 11.39 0.04
C VAL A 178 5.86 12.66 0.67
N GLU A 179 4.99 13.36 1.38
CA GLU A 179 5.34 14.55 2.14
C GLU A 179 5.09 14.28 3.62
N GLY A 180 5.98 14.77 4.48
CA GLY A 180 5.86 14.58 5.90
C GLY A 180 6.49 15.70 6.74
N GLU A 181 6.17 15.68 8.02
CA GLU A 181 6.62 16.64 9.01
C GLU A 181 6.89 15.97 10.36
N VAL A 182 8.04 16.27 10.96
CA VAL A 182 8.33 15.91 12.36
C VAL A 182 7.58 16.88 13.27
N LYS A 183 6.61 16.39 14.05
CA LYS A 183 5.75 17.25 14.89
C LYS A 183 6.36 17.53 16.27
N GLY A 184 7.26 16.66 16.73
CA GLY A 184 7.87 16.73 18.05
C GLY A 184 7.25 15.73 19.04
N LYS A 185 7.47 15.94 20.34
CA LYS A 185 7.01 15.02 21.38
C LYS A 185 5.50 15.12 21.61
N GLU A 186 4.87 13.96 21.73
CA GLU A 186 3.46 13.78 22.08
C GLU A 186 3.32 12.65 23.09
N ARG A 187 2.48 12.85 24.10
CA ARG A 187 2.18 11.81 25.09
C ARG A 187 1.12 10.87 24.53
N ILE A 188 1.46 9.60 24.37
CA ILE A 188 0.60 8.58 23.78
C ILE A 188 0.33 7.42 24.74
N SER A 189 -0.81 6.76 24.54
CA SER A 189 -1.10 5.47 25.17
C SER A 189 -0.47 4.34 24.36
N TYR A 190 0.36 3.53 25.00
CA TYR A 190 1.08 2.39 24.42
C TYR A 190 1.15 1.24 25.44
N GLN A 191 0.70 0.04 25.04
CA GLN A 191 0.70 -1.17 25.88
C GLN A 191 0.12 -0.98 27.31
N GLY A 192 -0.93 -0.16 27.45
CA GLY A 192 -1.59 0.08 28.74
C GLY A 192 -0.91 1.13 29.63
N GLY A 193 0.20 1.72 29.19
CA GLY A 193 0.88 2.85 29.83
C GLY A 193 0.85 4.13 29.00
N TRP A 194 1.30 5.23 29.60
CA TRP A 194 1.52 6.50 28.91
C TRP A 194 3.02 6.75 28.77
N LEU A 195 3.46 7.15 27.57
CA LEU A 195 4.85 7.54 27.32
C LEU A 195 4.92 8.73 26.35
N ASP A 196 6.01 9.46 26.39
CA ASP A 196 6.29 10.54 25.43
C ASP A 196 6.98 9.94 24.19
N ALA A 197 6.39 10.16 23.01
CA ALA A 197 6.90 9.70 21.73
C ALA A 197 7.10 10.86 20.76
N THR A 198 8.11 10.80 19.91
CA THR A 198 8.25 11.74 18.80
C THR A 198 7.27 11.35 17.69
N ARG A 199 6.34 12.24 17.33
CA ARG A 199 5.40 12.03 16.22
C ARG A 199 5.97 12.54 14.91
N ILE A 200 5.82 11.72 13.86
CA ILE A 200 6.05 12.08 12.46
C ILE A 200 4.72 11.90 11.73
N ASP A 201 4.25 12.95 11.06
CA ASP A 201 3.07 12.91 10.20
C ASP A 201 3.55 12.71 8.75
N VAL A 202 2.98 11.74 8.04
CA VAL A 202 3.31 11.43 6.63
C VAL A 202 2.03 11.25 5.84
N THR A 203 1.94 11.89 4.68
CA THR A 203 0.81 11.70 3.77
C THR A 203 1.23 10.81 2.61
N VAL A 204 0.56 9.66 2.47
CA VAL A 204 0.81 8.68 1.41
C VAL A 204 -0.49 8.43 0.67
N ALA A 205 -0.50 8.59 -0.66
CA ALA A 205 -1.70 8.48 -1.49
C ALA A 205 -2.91 9.31 -0.95
N GLY A 206 -2.64 10.52 -0.43
CA GLY A 206 -3.67 11.40 0.15
C GLY A 206 -4.15 10.99 1.55
N MET A 207 -3.63 9.90 2.12
CA MET A 207 -3.98 9.43 3.45
C MET A 207 -2.92 9.80 4.47
N LEU A 208 -3.33 10.50 5.53
CA LEU A 208 -2.47 10.81 6.67
C LEU A 208 -2.15 9.54 7.46
N SER A 209 -0.88 9.33 7.70
CA SER A 209 -0.32 8.35 8.61
C SER A 209 0.50 9.05 9.69
N LYS A 210 0.43 8.54 10.92
CA LYS A 210 1.20 9.02 12.07
C LYS A 210 2.14 7.92 12.52
N ILE A 211 3.39 8.27 12.74
CA ILE A 211 4.44 7.35 13.19
C ILE A 211 4.94 7.88 14.52
N TYR A 212 5.09 7.00 15.50
CA TYR A 212 5.51 7.35 16.84
C TYR A 212 6.82 6.63 17.17
N LEU A 213 7.84 7.42 17.50
CA LEU A 213 9.15 6.96 17.89
C LEU A 213 9.34 7.11 19.41
N ASP A 214 9.89 6.10 20.08
CA ASP A 214 10.25 6.18 21.50
C ASP A 214 11.51 7.05 21.74
N GLU A 215 11.97 7.12 23.00
CA GLU A 215 13.19 7.86 23.37
C GLU A 215 14.48 7.31 22.75
N ASN A 216 14.46 6.05 22.29
CA ASN A 216 15.55 5.38 21.58
C ASN A 216 15.38 5.50 20.05
N ASN A 217 14.41 6.31 19.60
CA ASN A 217 14.01 6.49 18.21
C ASN A 217 13.54 5.21 17.51
N GLN A 218 13.00 4.26 18.27
CA GLN A 218 12.39 3.05 17.74
C GLN A 218 10.93 3.31 17.39
N VAL A 219 10.48 2.81 16.25
CA VAL A 219 9.05 2.86 15.92
C VAL A 219 8.32 1.94 16.89
N ILE A 220 7.42 2.53 17.67
CA ILE A 220 6.60 1.79 18.65
C ILE A 220 5.15 1.70 18.21
N LYS A 221 4.69 2.65 17.39
CA LYS A 221 3.30 2.71 16.92
C LYS A 221 3.21 3.42 15.58
N GLN A 222 2.32 2.94 14.72
CA GLN A 222 1.89 3.64 13.52
C GLN A 222 0.37 3.64 13.43
N GLU A 223 -0.21 4.71 12.91
CA GLU A 223 -1.66 4.86 12.75
C GLU A 223 -1.99 5.45 11.39
N THR A 224 -3.02 4.93 10.73
CA THR A 224 -3.55 5.51 9.48
C THR A 224 -4.90 6.18 9.73
N SER A 225 -5.24 7.18 8.91
CA SER A 225 -6.54 7.87 8.97
C SER A 225 -7.74 6.94 8.79
N TYR A 226 -7.58 5.81 8.09
CA TYR A 226 -8.63 4.80 7.91
C TYR A 226 -8.77 3.83 9.10
N GLY A 227 -7.91 3.94 10.12
CA GLY A 227 -8.03 3.23 11.39
C GLY A 227 -7.27 1.90 11.47
N MET A 228 -6.25 1.72 10.62
CA MET A 228 -5.24 0.70 10.84
C MET A 228 -4.22 1.22 11.85
N VAL A 229 -3.81 0.37 12.78
CA VAL A 229 -2.82 0.66 13.80
C VAL A 229 -1.82 -0.49 13.83
N MET A 230 -0.54 -0.16 13.76
CA MET A 230 0.54 -1.13 13.95
C MET A 230 1.23 -0.81 15.27
N ILE A 231 1.46 -1.83 16.08
CA ILE A 231 2.00 -1.69 17.44
C ILE A 231 3.19 -2.62 17.53
N ARG A 232 4.35 -2.09 17.91
CA ARG A 232 5.53 -2.92 18.20
C ARG A 232 5.20 -3.90 19.31
N GLU A 233 5.48 -5.18 19.08
CA GLU A 233 5.20 -6.29 19.97
C GLU A 233 6.40 -7.24 20.02
N ASP A 234 6.47 -8.09 21.03
CA ASP A 234 7.36 -9.24 20.94
C ASP A 234 6.87 -10.23 19.87
N ARG A 235 7.76 -11.09 19.40
CA ARG A 235 7.46 -12.08 18.36
C ARG A 235 6.29 -13.00 18.73
N ALA A 236 6.20 -13.46 19.98
CA ALA A 236 5.16 -14.40 20.39
C ALA A 236 3.78 -13.73 20.38
N GLN A 237 3.70 -12.49 20.85
CA GLN A 237 2.50 -11.68 20.85
C GLN A 237 2.09 -11.28 19.43
N ALA A 238 3.03 -10.88 18.57
CA ALA A 238 2.78 -10.55 17.17
C ALA A 238 2.20 -11.75 16.40
N LEU A 239 2.77 -12.94 16.61
CA LEU A 239 2.35 -14.19 15.98
C LEU A 239 1.09 -14.84 16.58
N LYS A 240 0.50 -14.26 17.63
CA LYS A 240 -0.71 -14.78 18.26
C LYS A 240 -1.82 -14.93 17.23
N GLU A 241 -2.43 -16.12 17.19
CA GLU A 241 -3.52 -16.41 16.26
C GLU A 241 -4.76 -15.57 16.55
N ILE A 242 -5.47 -15.22 15.49
CA ILE A 242 -6.71 -14.45 15.56
C ILE A 242 -7.87 -15.45 15.58
N SER A 243 -8.67 -15.39 16.63
CA SER A 243 -9.88 -16.20 16.71
C SER A 243 -10.94 -15.67 15.70
N PRO A 244 -11.75 -16.55 15.07
CA PRO A 244 -12.80 -16.11 14.14
C PRO A 244 -13.78 -15.10 14.76
N GLU A 245 -14.05 -15.22 16.06
CA GLU A 245 -14.97 -14.36 16.81
C GLU A 245 -14.42 -12.93 17.02
N GLU A 246 -13.09 -12.77 17.00
CA GLU A 246 -12.42 -11.47 17.09
C GLU A 246 -12.26 -10.80 15.72
N ALA A 247 -12.50 -11.55 14.65
CA ALA A 247 -12.21 -11.10 13.31
C ALA A 247 -13.34 -10.23 12.74
N MET A 248 -12.94 -9.23 11.96
CA MET A 248 -13.84 -8.18 11.50
C MET A 248 -14.14 -8.33 10.00
N ASP A 249 -15.43 -8.29 9.65
CA ASP A 249 -15.86 -8.24 8.26
C ASP A 249 -15.62 -6.84 7.68
N ILE A 250 -14.65 -6.72 6.78
CA ILE A 250 -14.21 -5.42 6.25
C ILE A 250 -15.28 -4.78 5.36
N ILE A 251 -16.13 -5.57 4.68
CA ILE A 251 -17.22 -5.03 3.85
C ILE A 251 -18.27 -4.42 4.76
N TYR A 252 -18.59 -5.09 5.86
CA TYR A 252 -19.49 -4.54 6.87
C TYR A 252 -18.93 -3.29 7.55
N LEU A 253 -17.62 -3.27 7.80
CA LEU A 253 -16.94 -2.16 8.48
C LEU A 253 -16.91 -0.87 7.67
N PHE A 254 -16.55 -0.97 6.39
CA PHE A 254 -16.37 0.17 5.49
C PHE A 254 -17.63 0.50 4.67
N ARG A 255 -18.77 -0.15 4.95
CA ARG A 255 -20.02 0.16 4.23
C ARG A 255 -20.44 1.61 4.48
N VAL A 256 -20.83 2.27 3.40
CA VAL A 256 -21.62 3.50 3.48
C VAL A 256 -23.05 3.10 3.81
N LYS A 257 -23.57 3.58 4.93
CA LYS A 257 -24.95 3.29 5.34
C LYS A 257 -25.91 4.16 4.55
N THR A 258 -26.98 3.56 4.04
CA THR A 258 -28.11 4.28 3.45
C THR A 258 -29.15 4.56 4.55
N GLU A 259 -29.81 5.72 4.48
CA GLU A 259 -30.92 6.03 5.40
C GLU A 259 -32.15 5.16 5.11
N SER A 260 -32.38 4.85 3.83
CA SER A 260 -33.48 3.99 3.38
C SER A 260 -32.96 2.65 2.87
N VAL A 261 -33.79 1.61 3.00
CA VAL A 261 -33.52 0.29 2.43
C VAL A 261 -33.61 0.37 0.91
N ILE A 262 -32.56 -0.07 0.22
CA ILE A 262 -32.62 -0.27 -1.22
C ILE A 262 -33.22 -1.66 -1.46
N HIS A 263 -34.50 -1.69 -1.86
CA HIS A 263 -35.17 -2.94 -2.22
C HIS A 263 -34.59 -3.52 -3.51
N ASN A 264 -34.41 -4.85 -3.54
CA ASN A 264 -33.83 -5.58 -4.67
C ASN A 264 -32.56 -4.90 -5.24
N PRO A 265 -31.52 -4.67 -4.43
CA PRO A 265 -30.39 -3.80 -4.80
C PRO A 265 -29.60 -4.30 -6.02
N ARG A 266 -29.76 -5.58 -6.41
CA ARG A 266 -29.15 -6.16 -7.62
C ARG A 266 -29.87 -5.79 -8.92
N GLU A 267 -31.12 -5.33 -8.82
CA GLU A 267 -31.96 -4.95 -9.96
C GLU A 267 -32.02 -3.44 -10.18
N VAL A 268 -31.62 -2.66 -9.18
CA VAL A 268 -31.58 -1.20 -9.27
C VAL A 268 -30.56 -0.77 -10.34
N ARG A 269 -31.03 0.06 -11.27
CA ARG A 269 -30.22 0.63 -12.37
C ARG A 269 -30.10 2.15 -12.31
N TYR A 270 -30.79 2.80 -11.38
CA TYR A 270 -30.80 4.25 -11.24
C TYR A 270 -30.92 4.62 -9.77
N LEU A 271 -30.10 5.54 -9.29
CA LEU A 271 -30.15 6.08 -7.93
C LEU A 271 -29.81 7.57 -7.93
N THR A 272 -30.45 8.30 -7.04
CA THR A 272 -30.00 9.63 -6.60
C THR A 272 -29.67 9.53 -5.13
N LEU A 273 -28.47 9.95 -4.74
CA LEU A 273 -27.97 9.84 -3.37
C LEU A 273 -27.50 11.20 -2.88
N GLU A 274 -27.95 11.60 -1.70
CA GLU A 274 -27.31 12.67 -0.94
C GLU A 274 -26.18 12.05 -0.10
N VAL A 275 -24.97 12.58 -0.24
CA VAL A 275 -23.78 12.10 0.47
C VAL A 275 -23.40 13.11 1.55
N LYS A 276 -23.38 12.65 2.80
CA LYS A 276 -23.03 13.47 3.97
C LYS A 276 -21.59 13.19 4.42
N ASN A 277 -20.93 14.19 5.00
CA ASN A 277 -19.60 14.10 5.61
C ASN A 277 -18.49 13.61 4.66
N LEU A 278 -18.58 13.94 3.37
CA LEU A 278 -17.53 13.70 2.40
C LEU A 278 -16.84 15.02 2.06
N ASP A 279 -15.52 15.07 2.24
CA ASP A 279 -14.70 16.10 1.61
C ASP A 279 -14.47 15.71 0.15
N THR A 280 -14.87 16.58 -0.77
CA THR A 280 -14.77 16.34 -2.22
C THR A 280 -13.45 16.84 -2.81
N ALA A 281 -12.59 17.46 -2.01
CA ALA A 281 -11.31 18.00 -2.49
C ALA A 281 -10.45 16.89 -3.11
N GLY A 282 -10.10 17.05 -4.39
CA GLY A 282 -9.24 16.12 -5.12
C GLY A 282 -9.91 14.80 -5.54
N LEU A 283 -11.24 14.65 -5.35
CA LEU A 283 -11.98 13.49 -5.83
C LEU A 283 -12.54 13.75 -7.23
N ASP A 284 -12.33 12.78 -8.13
CA ASP A 284 -13.06 12.70 -9.39
C ASP A 284 -14.36 11.94 -9.13
N LEU A 285 -15.48 12.67 -9.14
CA LEU A 285 -16.80 12.16 -8.77
C LEU A 285 -17.78 12.17 -9.95
N GLU A 286 -17.31 12.41 -11.17
CA GLU A 286 -18.14 12.35 -12.37
C GLU A 286 -17.51 11.38 -13.38
N ASP A 287 -18.34 10.51 -13.94
CA ASP A 287 -17.93 9.58 -15.00
C ASP A 287 -19.11 9.31 -15.95
N ASP A 288 -18.98 8.29 -16.81
CA ASP A 288 -20.02 7.94 -17.79
C ASP A 288 -21.38 7.59 -17.15
N VAL A 289 -21.39 7.15 -15.88
CA VAL A 289 -22.59 6.69 -15.17
C VAL A 289 -22.89 7.50 -13.90
N GLN A 290 -21.98 8.32 -13.42
CA GLN A 290 -22.12 9.13 -12.21
C GLN A 290 -22.03 10.63 -12.54
N LYS A 291 -22.97 11.43 -12.03
CA LYS A 291 -23.02 12.89 -12.20
C LYS A 291 -23.26 13.61 -10.89
N ILE A 292 -22.69 14.79 -10.72
CA ILE A 292 -22.97 15.66 -9.57
C ILE A 292 -24.19 16.52 -9.92
N LEU A 293 -25.30 16.33 -9.20
CA LEU A 293 -26.49 17.18 -9.33
C LEU A 293 -26.39 18.44 -8.48
N LYS A 294 -25.77 18.35 -7.29
CA LYS A 294 -25.56 19.46 -6.34
C LYS A 294 -24.29 19.23 -5.55
N THR A 295 -23.61 20.30 -5.15
CA THR A 295 -22.37 20.22 -4.34
C THR A 295 -22.60 20.48 -2.85
N LYS A 296 -23.71 21.14 -2.47
CA LYS A 296 -24.04 21.47 -1.08
C LYS A 296 -25.56 21.39 -0.82
N PRO A 297 -26.07 20.30 -0.20
CA PRO A 297 -25.36 19.06 0.09
C PRO A 297 -24.93 18.34 -1.20
N LEU A 298 -23.87 17.53 -1.14
CA LEU A 298 -23.43 16.74 -2.29
C LEU A 298 -24.53 15.76 -2.66
N THR A 299 -25.06 15.89 -3.88
CA THR A 299 -26.05 14.98 -4.45
C THR A 299 -25.48 14.39 -5.72
N VAL A 300 -25.37 13.08 -5.79
CA VAL A 300 -24.89 12.35 -6.96
C VAL A 300 -26.02 11.55 -7.59
N GLU A 301 -26.08 11.58 -8.91
CA GLU A 301 -26.90 10.69 -9.73
C GLU A 301 -26.01 9.54 -10.21
N ILE A 302 -26.53 8.31 -10.14
CA ILE A 302 -25.91 7.12 -10.73
C ILE A 302 -26.93 6.50 -11.69
N ASP A 303 -26.65 6.51 -12.99
CA ASP A 303 -27.51 5.97 -14.04
C ASP A 303 -26.81 4.88 -14.87
N LEU A 304 -27.18 3.63 -14.62
CA LEU A 304 -26.69 2.46 -15.35
C LEU A 304 -27.60 2.09 -16.54
N ARG A 305 -28.69 2.82 -16.80
CA ARG A 305 -29.61 2.51 -17.91
C ARG A 305 -28.97 2.80 -19.26
N GLU A 306 -28.05 3.76 -19.31
CA GLU A 306 -27.33 4.16 -20.51
C GLU A 306 -25.85 3.73 -20.55
N SER A 307 -25.40 2.88 -19.62
CA SER A 307 -23.96 2.57 -19.44
C SER A 307 -23.31 1.73 -20.55
N LEU A 308 -24.08 1.32 -21.57
CA LEU A 308 -23.52 0.64 -22.74
C LEU A 308 -23.13 1.70 -23.77
N PRO A 309 -21.88 1.71 -24.27
CA PRO A 309 -21.49 2.64 -25.31
C PRO A 309 -22.42 2.45 -26.50
N LYS A 310 -23.21 3.50 -26.82
CA LYS A 310 -24.17 3.50 -27.94
C LYS A 310 -23.48 3.22 -29.28
N HIS A 311 -22.16 3.47 -29.35
CA HIS A 311 -21.32 3.18 -30.49
C HIS A 311 -20.06 2.44 -30.04
N PRO A 312 -19.90 1.15 -30.37
CA PRO A 312 -18.63 0.47 -30.14
C PRO A 312 -17.52 1.18 -30.93
N PRO A 313 -16.29 1.26 -30.39
CA PRO A 313 -15.19 1.88 -31.11
C PRO A 313 -14.91 1.11 -32.40
N GLN A 314 -14.68 1.82 -33.51
CA GLN A 314 -14.26 1.19 -34.76
C GLN A 314 -12.85 0.59 -34.60
N ILE A 315 -12.71 -0.67 -35.00
CA ILE A 315 -11.44 -1.42 -34.99
C ILE A 315 -10.78 -1.25 -36.37
N PRO A 316 -9.44 -1.04 -36.46
CA PRO A 316 -8.51 -0.90 -35.35
C PRO A 316 -8.62 0.45 -34.66
N ILE A 317 -8.57 0.45 -33.33
CA ILE A 317 -8.56 1.68 -32.53
C ILE A 317 -7.23 2.40 -32.80
N LYS A 318 -7.29 3.53 -33.52
CA LYS A 318 -6.09 4.34 -33.87
C LYS A 318 -5.66 5.30 -32.76
N ARG A 319 -6.59 5.66 -31.86
CA ARG A 319 -6.34 6.44 -30.63
C ARG A 319 -5.82 5.52 -29.52
N PHE A 320 -5.22 6.07 -28.45
CA PHE A 320 -4.74 5.29 -27.30
C PHE A 320 -3.63 4.27 -27.63
N LYS A 321 -2.78 4.54 -28.63
CA LYS A 321 -1.72 3.60 -29.04
C LYS A 321 -0.81 3.16 -27.90
N GLU A 322 -0.53 4.07 -26.96
CA GLU A 322 0.31 3.76 -25.79
C GLU A 322 -0.44 2.86 -24.80
N ASP A 323 -1.72 3.13 -24.52
CA ASP A 323 -2.54 2.32 -23.60
C ASP A 323 -2.87 0.92 -24.15
N LEU A 324 -2.82 0.76 -25.47
CA LEU A 324 -3.05 -0.51 -26.16
C LEU A 324 -1.79 -1.39 -26.27
N LYS A 325 -0.63 -0.91 -25.81
CA LYS A 325 0.58 -1.73 -25.77
C LYS A 325 0.41 -2.89 -24.79
N PRO A 326 0.99 -4.06 -25.08
CA PRO A 326 1.02 -5.15 -24.12
C PRO A 326 1.76 -4.72 -22.85
N THR A 327 1.30 -5.22 -21.72
CA THR A 327 1.98 -5.08 -20.42
C THR A 327 2.21 -6.46 -19.83
N VAL A 328 2.98 -6.55 -18.74
CA VAL A 328 3.14 -7.84 -18.02
C VAL A 328 1.79 -8.38 -17.51
N TYR A 329 0.80 -7.51 -17.31
CA TYR A 329 -0.54 -7.84 -16.83
C TYR A 329 -1.58 -8.03 -17.94
N ILE A 330 -1.40 -7.37 -19.08
CA ILE A 330 -2.29 -7.46 -20.25
C ILE A 330 -1.46 -7.92 -21.44
N GLN A 331 -1.41 -9.24 -21.64
CA GLN A 331 -0.53 -9.90 -22.60
C GLN A 331 -1.19 -10.00 -23.98
N SER A 332 -1.60 -8.83 -24.52
CA SER A 332 -2.29 -8.75 -25.82
C SER A 332 -1.43 -9.19 -27.00
N ASP A 333 -0.11 -9.28 -26.82
CA ASP A 333 0.88 -9.76 -27.78
C ASP A 333 1.13 -11.28 -27.70
N ASP A 334 0.51 -11.99 -26.76
CA ASP A 334 0.71 -13.41 -26.61
C ASP A 334 0.24 -14.18 -27.87
N PRO A 335 1.06 -15.10 -28.42
CA PRO A 335 0.70 -15.82 -29.64
C PRO A 335 -0.65 -16.55 -29.56
N MET A 336 -1.03 -17.08 -28.39
CA MET A 336 -2.33 -17.73 -28.22
C MET A 336 -3.48 -16.73 -28.25
N VAL A 337 -3.31 -15.56 -27.62
CA VAL A 337 -4.29 -14.46 -27.63
C VAL A 337 -4.47 -13.94 -29.05
N LEU A 338 -3.37 -13.66 -29.77
CA LEU A 338 -3.40 -13.19 -31.15
C LEU A 338 -4.05 -14.21 -32.09
N LYS A 339 -3.72 -15.49 -31.93
CA LYS A 339 -4.35 -16.57 -32.72
C LYS A 339 -5.85 -16.60 -32.46
N LYS A 340 -6.27 -16.58 -31.20
CA LYS A 340 -7.69 -16.64 -30.85
C LYS A 340 -8.46 -15.41 -31.30
N ALA A 341 -7.86 -14.23 -31.22
CA ALA A 341 -8.45 -12.98 -31.70
C ALA A 341 -8.70 -13.03 -33.21
N LYS A 342 -7.74 -13.55 -34.00
CA LYS A 342 -7.91 -13.75 -35.45
C LYS A 342 -9.04 -14.73 -35.77
N GLU A 343 -9.11 -15.87 -35.07
CA GLU A 343 -10.22 -16.84 -35.24
C GLU A 343 -11.60 -16.22 -34.99
N ILE A 344 -11.71 -15.30 -34.02
CA ILE A 344 -12.98 -14.65 -33.67
C ILE A 344 -13.34 -13.53 -34.65
N ALA A 345 -12.35 -12.77 -35.11
CA ALA A 345 -12.58 -11.61 -35.99
C ALA A 345 -12.83 -11.98 -37.47
N GLY A 346 -12.46 -13.20 -37.89
CA GLY A 346 -12.55 -13.66 -39.28
C GLY A 346 -11.23 -13.52 -40.01
#